data_AF-A0A2U1IK46-F1
#
_entry.id   AF-A0A2U1IK46-F1
#
_cell.length_a   1.000
_cell.length_b   1.000
_cell.length_c   1.000
_cell.angle_alpha   90.00
_cell.angle_beta   90.00
_cell.angle_gamma   90.00
#
_symmetry.space_group_name_H-M   'P 1'
#
loop_
_entity.id
_entity.type
_entity.pdbx_description
1 polymer ?
#
loop_
_entity_poly.entity_id
_entity_poly.type
_entity_poly.pdbx_seq_one_letter_code
_entity_poly.pdbx_strand_id
1 'polypeptide(L)'
;MSTEQETTFDEPRLNSTEIRILGSLIEKKATSPETYPLTLNALVIACNQKTSREPVMNLTPGQVGQSLRALEGRGFARLVMGSRADRWEHKVDKALELVPAQVILTGLMFLRGPQTVNELLTRSGRMHEFEDAEQVVHQLERLIARGLAVLIPRQAGQREDRYTHALGDPADIEAIMAARQNPSERGSSGVSVERIEELEARIAALEERLARLE
;
A
#
# COMPACT_ATOMS: atom_id res chain seq x y z
N MET A 1 -16.16 -34.40 -7.30
CA MET A 1 -16.74 -33.09 -6.94
C MET A 1 -15.68 -32.35 -6.15
N SER A 2 -14.92 -31.53 -6.84
CA SER A 2 -13.80 -30.77 -6.26
C SER A 2 -14.40 -29.58 -5.55
N THR A 3 -14.36 -29.59 -4.22
CA THR A 3 -14.71 -28.45 -3.40
C THR A 3 -13.59 -27.43 -3.56
N GLU A 4 -13.83 -26.44 -4.42
CA GLU A 4 -13.04 -25.20 -4.44
C GLU A 4 -13.20 -24.56 -3.05
N GLN A 5 -12.14 -24.61 -2.25
CA GLN A 5 -12.05 -23.82 -1.05
C GLN A 5 -11.84 -22.37 -1.48
N GLU A 6 -12.93 -21.63 -1.65
CA GLU A 6 -12.91 -20.17 -1.58
C GLU A 6 -12.33 -19.80 -0.22
N THR A 7 -11.04 -19.45 -0.18
CA THR A 7 -10.45 -18.75 0.95
C THR A 7 -11.06 -17.36 0.97
N THR A 8 -12.24 -17.24 1.57
CA THR A 8 -12.88 -15.96 1.86
C THR A 8 -12.02 -15.23 2.87
N PHE A 9 -11.22 -14.27 2.38
CA PHE A 9 -10.51 -13.30 3.21
C PHE A 9 -11.53 -12.39 3.90
N ASP A 10 -12.03 -12.83 5.05
CA ASP A 10 -12.85 -12.03 5.97
C ASP A 10 -11.96 -11.22 6.93
N GLU A 11 -10.81 -10.75 6.42
CA GLU A 11 -9.87 -9.89 7.12
C GLU A 11 -10.15 -8.45 6.66
N PRO A 12 -10.24 -7.46 7.56
CA PRO A 12 -10.73 -6.16 7.16
C PRO A 12 -9.77 -5.55 6.14
N ARG A 13 -10.31 -5.18 4.97
CA ARG A 13 -9.52 -4.58 3.89
C ARG A 13 -9.04 -3.20 4.32
N LEU A 14 -7.76 -2.90 4.14
CA LEU A 14 -7.20 -1.58 4.41
C LEU A 14 -7.39 -0.68 3.20
N ASN A 15 -7.83 0.56 3.40
CA ASN A 15 -7.86 1.53 2.30
C ASN A 15 -6.46 2.12 2.04
N SER A 16 -6.30 2.83 0.93
CA SER A 16 -5.01 3.40 0.50
C SER A 16 -4.38 4.37 1.51
N THR A 17 -5.19 5.11 2.26
CA THR A 17 -4.72 6.02 3.32
C THR A 17 -4.22 5.25 4.54
N GLU A 18 -4.95 4.21 4.94
CA GLU A 18 -4.57 3.32 6.04
C GLU A 18 -3.25 2.58 5.73
N ILE A 19 -3.13 2.03 4.52
CA ILE A 19 -1.90 1.40 4.01
C ILE A 19 -0.72 2.38 4.09
N ARG A 20 -0.91 3.61 3.60
CA ARG A 20 0.12 4.66 3.65
C ARG A 20 0.56 4.98 5.08
N ILE A 21 -0.39 5.08 6.00
CA ILE A 21 -0.13 5.37 7.42
C ILE A 21 0.69 4.24 8.05
N LEU A 22 0.26 2.98 7.88
CA LEU A 22 0.97 1.83 8.44
C LEU A 22 2.37 1.70 7.86
N GLY A 23 2.52 1.86 6.54
CA GLY A 23 3.84 1.85 5.89
C GLY A 23 4.75 2.94 6.45
N SER A 24 4.23 4.16 6.66
CA SER A 24 5.00 5.28 7.21
C SER A 24 5.42 5.04 8.66
N LEU A 25 4.54 4.47 9.49
CA LEU A 25 4.86 4.10 10.87
C LEU A 25 5.92 3.00 10.95
N ILE A 26 5.82 1.96 10.10
CA ILE A 26 6.82 0.88 10.00
C ILE A 26 8.18 1.46 9.61
N GLU A 27 8.22 2.28 8.56
CA GLU A 27 9.45 2.93 8.09
C GLU A 27 10.10 3.76 9.19
N LYS A 28 9.35 4.63 9.87
CA LYS A 28 9.93 5.51 10.90
C LYS A 28 10.32 4.78 12.17
N LYS A 29 9.62 3.69 12.55
CA LYS A 29 10.07 2.83 13.65
C LYS A 29 11.46 2.25 13.39
N ALA A 30 11.70 1.81 12.15
CA ALA A 30 12.96 1.18 11.77
C ALA A 30 14.09 2.18 11.50
N THR A 31 13.78 3.30 10.83
CA THR A 31 14.81 4.25 10.35
C THR A 31 15.04 5.46 11.26
N SER A 32 14.12 5.76 12.17
CA SER A 32 14.19 6.94 13.05
C SER A 32 13.60 6.64 14.43
N PRO A 33 14.11 5.62 15.14
CA PRO A 33 13.56 5.14 16.42
C PRO A 33 13.51 6.22 17.50
N GLU A 34 14.40 7.22 17.44
CA GLU A 34 14.44 8.37 18.35
C GLU A 34 13.22 9.30 18.21
N THR A 35 12.57 9.30 17.06
CA THR A 35 11.36 10.11 16.81
C THR A 35 10.07 9.32 17.02
N TYR A 36 10.16 7.99 17.10
CA TYR A 36 9.05 7.06 17.25
C TYR A 36 8.65 6.87 18.72
N PRO A 37 7.35 6.75 19.08
CA PRO A 37 6.16 6.82 18.23
C PRO A 37 5.86 8.23 17.70
N LEU A 38 5.23 8.34 16.53
CA LEU A 38 5.07 9.61 15.82
C LEU A 38 3.88 10.42 16.31
N THR A 39 4.01 11.75 16.37
CA THR A 39 2.84 12.64 16.51
C THR A 39 2.04 12.67 15.20
N LEU A 40 0.77 13.12 15.26
CA LEU A 40 -0.07 13.25 14.06
C LEU A 40 0.61 14.07 12.95
N ASN A 41 1.19 15.22 13.29
CA ASN A 41 1.87 16.10 12.33
C ASN A 41 3.10 15.43 11.70
N ALA A 42 3.91 14.72 12.50
CA ALA A 42 5.06 13.99 11.99
C ALA A 42 4.63 12.87 11.03
N LEU A 43 3.53 12.20 11.34
CA LEU A 43 2.97 11.16 10.47
C LEU A 43 2.40 11.74 9.16
N VAL A 44 1.70 12.87 9.18
CA VAL A 44 1.25 13.56 7.95
C VAL A 44 2.43 13.87 7.04
N ILE A 45 3.52 14.41 7.60
CA ILE A 45 4.76 14.68 6.86
C ILE A 45 5.33 13.38 6.28
N ALA A 46 5.37 12.30 7.07
CA ALA A 46 5.86 11.00 6.61
C ALA A 46 5.00 10.40 5.49
N CYS A 47 3.68 10.53 5.55
CA CYS A 47 2.77 10.03 4.51
C CYS A 47 2.93 10.76 3.17
N ASN A 48 3.26 12.06 3.22
CA ASN A 48 3.33 12.96 2.07
C ASN A 48 4.76 13.20 1.55
N GLN A 49 5.73 12.36 1.94
CA GLN A 49 7.10 12.48 1.43
C GLN A 49 7.14 12.31 -0.09
N LYS A 50 7.98 13.11 -0.77
CA LYS A 50 8.19 13.01 -2.23
C LYS A 50 9.04 11.81 -2.63
N THR A 51 9.86 11.33 -1.70
CA THR A 51 10.74 10.17 -1.91
C THR A 51 10.19 8.98 -1.15
N SER A 52 10.49 7.78 -1.65
CA SER A 52 10.03 6.53 -1.04
C SER A 52 8.51 6.37 -0.96
N ARG A 53 7.74 7.06 -1.80
CA ARG A 53 6.28 6.96 -1.87
C ARG A 53 5.85 6.80 -3.31
N GLU A 54 5.11 5.74 -3.58
CA GLU A 54 4.47 5.51 -4.88
C GLU A 54 3.04 5.02 -4.62
N PRO A 55 2.00 5.83 -4.92
CA PRO A 55 2.04 7.21 -5.42
C PRO A 55 2.42 8.24 -4.34
N VAL A 56 2.93 9.40 -4.74
CA VAL A 56 3.03 10.55 -3.82
C VAL A 56 1.61 11.00 -3.46
N MET A 57 1.35 11.20 -2.18
CA MET A 57 0.04 11.63 -1.66
C MET A 57 0.15 13.02 -1.04
N ASN A 58 -1.00 13.67 -0.88
CA ASN A 58 -1.14 14.94 -0.15
C ASN A 58 -2.30 14.83 0.86
N LEU A 59 -2.11 14.00 1.88
CA LEU A 59 -3.10 13.76 2.91
C LEU A 59 -3.16 14.92 3.90
N THR A 60 -4.38 15.28 4.29
CA THR A 60 -4.63 16.30 5.33
C THR A 60 -4.54 15.69 6.73
N PRO A 61 -4.31 16.50 7.79
CA PRO A 61 -4.34 16.02 9.17
C PRO A 61 -5.66 15.35 9.56
N GLY A 62 -6.80 15.83 9.03
CA GLY A 62 -8.11 15.24 9.28
C GLY A 62 -8.23 13.81 8.71
N GLN A 63 -7.80 13.61 7.47
CA GLN A 63 -7.80 12.28 6.82
C GLN A 63 -6.91 11.28 7.57
N VAL A 64 -5.71 11.72 7.98
CA VAL A 64 -4.78 10.88 8.74
C VAL A 64 -5.34 10.55 10.13
N GLY A 65 -5.88 11.56 10.82
CA GLY A 65 -6.48 11.37 12.15
C GLY A 65 -7.67 10.42 12.15
N GLN A 66 -8.58 10.55 11.18
CA GLN A 66 -9.72 9.65 11.03
C GLN A 66 -9.28 8.21 10.75
N SER A 67 -8.32 8.03 9.84
CA SER A 67 -7.80 6.70 9.48
C SER A 67 -7.04 6.05 10.64
N LEU A 68 -6.32 6.82 11.45
CA LEU A 68 -5.68 6.30 12.67
C LEU A 68 -6.69 5.76 13.68
N ARG A 69 -7.84 6.42 13.85
CA ARG A 69 -8.91 5.94 14.73
C ARG A 69 -9.54 4.65 14.21
N ALA A 70 -9.74 4.54 12.89
CA ALA A 70 -10.19 3.30 12.27
C ALA A 70 -9.18 2.15 12.47
N LEU A 71 -7.89 2.43 12.25
CA LEU A 71 -6.79 1.48 12.48
C LEU A 71 -6.66 1.06 13.95
N GLU A 72 -6.89 1.99 14.88
CA GLU A 72 -6.91 1.72 16.33
C GLU A 72 -8.03 0.76 16.71
N GLY A 73 -9.25 1.01 16.24
CA GLY A 73 -10.40 0.12 16.47
C GLY A 73 -10.20 -1.28 15.92
N ARG A 74 -9.38 -1.41 14.86
CA ARG A 74 -9.00 -2.69 14.24
C ARG A 74 -7.71 -3.30 14.81
N GLY A 75 -7.08 -2.66 15.79
CA GLY A 75 -5.86 -3.17 16.45
C GLY A 75 -4.55 -3.02 15.66
N PHE A 76 -4.56 -2.30 14.52
CA PHE A 76 -3.36 -2.07 13.69
C PHE A 76 -2.53 -0.86 14.11
N ALA A 77 -3.11 0.06 14.87
CA ALA A 77 -2.42 1.21 15.46
C ALA A 77 -2.77 1.34 16.95
N ARG A 78 -1.95 2.06 17.70
CA ARG A 78 -2.22 2.37 19.11
C ARG A 78 -1.87 3.82 19.42
N LEU A 79 -2.79 4.50 20.11
CA LEU A 79 -2.53 5.78 20.73
C LEU A 79 -1.64 5.62 21.97
N VAL A 80 -0.54 6.37 21.98
CA VAL A 80 0.36 6.55 23.12
C VAL A 80 0.14 7.97 23.63
N MET A 81 -0.65 8.10 24.69
CA MET A 81 -0.92 9.40 25.32
C MET A 81 0.37 9.97 25.91
N GLY A 82 0.68 11.20 25.54
CA GLY A 82 1.85 11.92 26.03
C GLY A 82 1.44 13.22 26.70
N SER A 83 2.23 13.69 27.66
CA SER A 83 1.95 14.95 28.36
C SER A 83 1.97 16.19 27.47
N ARG A 84 2.78 16.16 26.39
CA ARG A 84 2.89 17.27 25.42
C ARG A 84 2.04 17.07 24.18
N ALA A 85 1.99 15.85 23.68
CA ALA A 85 1.26 15.50 22.46
C ALA A 85 1.03 13.99 22.41
N ASP A 86 -0.12 13.64 21.85
CA ASP A 86 -0.48 12.28 21.48
C ASP A 86 0.44 11.75 20.38
N ARG A 87 0.84 10.49 20.53
CA ARG A 87 1.70 9.77 19.59
C ARG A 87 1.07 8.46 19.16
N TRP A 88 1.50 7.96 18.01
CA TRP A 88 0.94 6.79 17.36
C TRP A 88 2.03 5.78 17.03
N GLU A 89 1.79 4.53 17.39
CA GLU A 89 2.59 3.39 16.98
C GLU A 89 1.77 2.43 16.12
N HIS A 90 2.45 1.67 15.27
CA HIS A 90 1.83 0.57 14.55
C HIS A 90 1.87 -0.69 15.42
N LYS A 91 0.92 -1.57 15.16
CA LYS A 91 0.82 -2.91 15.76
C LYS A 91 0.74 -4.02 14.72
N VAL A 92 1.13 -3.73 13.48
CA VAL A 92 1.13 -4.69 12.35
C VAL A 92 1.84 -6.01 12.68
N ASP A 93 2.95 -5.94 13.40
CA ASP A 93 3.69 -7.10 13.91
C ASP A 93 2.82 -8.02 14.77
N LYS A 94 2.06 -7.45 15.70
CA LYS A 94 1.17 -8.20 16.60
C LYS A 94 -0.16 -8.57 15.94
N ALA A 95 -0.73 -7.67 15.15
CA ALA A 95 -2.03 -7.85 14.50
C ALA A 95 -1.98 -8.96 13.44
N LEU A 96 -0.86 -9.08 12.74
CA LEU A 96 -0.66 -10.09 11.69
C LEU A 96 0.35 -11.17 12.08
N GLU A 97 0.82 -11.19 13.34
CA GLU A 97 1.81 -12.16 13.83
C GLU A 97 3.03 -12.30 12.90
N LEU A 98 3.66 -11.16 12.59
CA LEU A 98 4.78 -11.08 11.63
C LEU A 98 6.11 -10.94 12.35
N VAL A 99 7.12 -11.66 11.84
CA VAL A 99 8.51 -11.45 12.27
C VAL A 99 9.05 -10.12 11.73
N PRO A 100 10.10 -9.53 12.34
CA PRO A 100 10.61 -8.21 11.92
C PRO A 100 10.91 -8.08 10.42
N ALA A 101 11.52 -9.11 9.82
CA ALA A 101 11.80 -9.14 8.38
C ALA A 101 10.52 -8.99 7.53
N GLN A 102 9.45 -9.70 7.88
CA GLN A 102 8.17 -9.65 7.18
C GLN A 102 7.50 -8.28 7.34
N VAL A 103 7.56 -7.70 8.54
CA VAL A 103 7.03 -6.35 8.80
C VAL A 103 7.70 -5.32 7.89
N ILE A 104 9.02 -5.41 7.71
CA ILE A 104 9.76 -4.51 6.81
C ILE A 104 9.32 -4.69 5.35
N LEU A 105 9.23 -5.93 4.87
CA LEU A 105 8.78 -6.19 3.49
C LEU A 105 7.36 -5.69 3.25
N THR A 106 6.43 -5.95 4.18
CA THR A 106 5.06 -5.43 4.12
C THR A 106 5.05 -3.90 4.11
N GLY A 107 5.84 -3.25 4.97
CA GLY A 107 5.97 -1.79 5.00
C GLY A 107 6.50 -1.21 3.68
N LEU A 108 7.49 -1.86 3.06
CA LEU A 108 8.01 -1.45 1.75
C LEU A 108 6.93 -1.57 0.66
N MET A 109 6.19 -2.67 0.64
CA MET A 109 5.08 -2.87 -0.32
C MET A 109 3.94 -1.87 -0.10
N PHE A 110 3.64 -1.50 1.15
CA PHE A 110 2.66 -0.45 1.46
C PHE A 110 3.06 0.93 0.95
N LEU A 111 4.36 1.23 0.98
CA LEU A 111 4.87 2.55 0.60
C LEU A 111 5.07 2.72 -0.90
N ARG A 112 5.36 1.63 -1.63
CA ARG A 112 5.77 1.69 -3.03
C ARG A 112 5.09 0.67 -3.95
N GLY A 113 4.11 -0.08 -3.47
CA GLY A 113 3.39 -1.08 -4.26
C GLY A 113 4.28 -2.22 -4.76
N PRO A 114 4.01 -2.76 -5.98
CA PRO A 114 4.68 -3.93 -6.54
C PRO A 114 6.18 -3.75 -6.80
N GLN A 115 7.00 -4.55 -6.13
CA GLN A 115 8.46 -4.44 -6.16
C GLN A 115 9.14 -5.77 -6.50
N THR A 116 10.29 -5.72 -7.18
CA THR A 116 11.11 -6.93 -7.39
C THR A 116 11.87 -7.30 -6.12
N VAL A 117 12.41 -8.52 -6.07
CA VAL A 117 13.23 -9.00 -4.95
C VAL A 117 14.45 -8.08 -4.73
N ASN A 118 15.13 -7.70 -5.81
CA ASN A 118 16.30 -6.82 -5.75
C ASN A 118 15.94 -5.41 -5.26
N GLU A 119 14.79 -4.89 -5.68
CA GLU A 119 14.27 -3.61 -5.19
C GLU A 119 14.00 -3.68 -3.68
N LEU A 120 13.33 -4.75 -3.21
CA LEU A 120 13.04 -4.96 -1.79
C LEU A 120 14.32 -5.08 -0.96
N LEU A 121 15.27 -5.92 -1.39
CA LEU A 121 16.57 -6.12 -0.74
C LEU A 121 17.34 -4.79 -0.59
N THR A 122 17.41 -4.00 -1.66
CA THR A 122 18.12 -2.71 -1.65
C THR A 122 17.42 -1.71 -0.75
N ARG A 123 16.09 -1.63 -0.80
CA ARG A 123 15.30 -0.62 -0.08
C ARG A 123 15.17 -0.95 1.41
N SER A 124 15.27 -2.22 1.80
CA SER A 124 15.24 -2.64 3.22
C SER A 124 16.54 -2.36 3.97
N GLY A 125 17.66 -2.06 3.32
CA GLY A 125 18.99 -2.06 3.96
C GLY A 125 19.16 -1.15 5.19
N ARG A 126 18.34 -0.09 5.34
CA ARG A 126 18.33 0.77 6.55
C ARG A 126 17.26 0.38 7.59
N MET A 127 16.50 -0.67 7.33
CA MET A 127 15.32 -1.09 8.11
C MET A 127 15.49 -2.50 8.67
N HIS A 128 16.04 -3.42 7.87
CA HIS A 128 16.36 -4.79 8.23
C HIS A 128 17.48 -5.29 7.31
N GLU A 129 18.49 -5.92 7.90
CA GLU A 129 19.59 -6.52 7.17
C GLU A 129 19.18 -7.91 6.69
N PHE A 130 19.01 -8.07 5.38
CA PHE A 130 18.86 -9.36 4.75
C PHE A 130 20.22 -9.83 4.24
N GLU A 131 20.53 -11.11 4.45
CA GLU A 131 21.80 -11.71 4.02
C GLU A 131 21.92 -11.71 2.49
N ASP A 132 20.84 -12.10 1.82
CA ASP A 132 20.77 -12.19 0.36
C ASP A 132 19.33 -12.09 -0.16
N ALA A 133 19.20 -12.22 -1.49
CA ALA A 133 17.91 -12.25 -2.17
C ALA A 133 17.08 -13.50 -1.83
N GLU A 134 17.72 -14.63 -1.50
CA GLU A 134 17.02 -15.87 -1.15
C GLU A 134 16.27 -15.72 0.17
N GLN A 135 16.85 -15.03 1.15
CA GLN A 135 16.18 -14.73 2.42
C GLN A 135 14.96 -13.83 2.20
N VAL A 136 15.02 -12.87 1.28
CA VAL A 136 13.87 -12.02 0.91
C VAL A 136 12.76 -12.87 0.28
N VAL A 137 13.10 -13.73 -0.69
CA VAL A 137 12.14 -14.66 -1.32
C VAL A 137 11.52 -15.57 -0.27
N HIS A 138 12.31 -16.16 0.63
CA HIS A 138 11.81 -17.03 1.70
C HIS A 138 10.77 -16.33 2.58
N GLN A 139 10.99 -15.06 2.95
CA GLN A 139 10.01 -14.31 3.72
C GLN A 139 8.76 -13.93 2.91
N LEU A 140 8.91 -13.63 1.62
CA LEU A 140 7.78 -13.35 0.72
C LEU A 140 6.91 -14.58 0.50
N GLU A 141 7.50 -15.77 0.32
CA GLU A 141 6.75 -17.02 0.20
C GLU A 141 5.92 -17.33 1.44
N ARG A 142 6.47 -17.07 2.63
CA ARG A 142 5.72 -17.20 3.90
C ARG A 142 4.57 -16.20 4.00
N LEU A 143 4.75 -14.99 3.49
CA LEU A 143 3.67 -14.00 3.42
C LEU A 143 2.58 -14.43 2.42
N ILE A 144 2.97 -14.95 1.25
CA ILE A 144 2.04 -15.47 0.22
C ILE A 144 1.26 -16.67 0.76
N ALA A 145 1.93 -17.61 1.43
CA ALA A 145 1.27 -18.79 2.01
C ALA A 145 0.22 -18.43 3.06
N ARG A 146 0.34 -17.25 3.67
CA ARG A 146 -0.65 -16.69 4.62
C ARG A 146 -1.65 -15.74 3.94
N GLY A 147 -1.56 -15.55 2.63
CA GLY A 147 -2.42 -14.64 1.88
C GLY A 147 -2.21 -13.16 2.20
N LEU A 148 -1.03 -12.78 2.70
CA LEU A 148 -0.67 -11.40 3.07
C LEU A 148 0.11 -10.68 1.96
N ALA A 149 0.61 -11.42 0.97
CA ALA A 149 1.29 -10.92 -0.20
C ALA A 149 0.89 -11.72 -1.45
N VAL A 150 1.12 -11.15 -2.62
CA VAL A 150 0.84 -11.75 -3.93
C VAL A 150 2.07 -11.60 -4.83
N LEU A 151 2.42 -12.70 -5.50
CA LEU A 151 3.37 -12.73 -6.60
C LEU A 151 2.65 -12.26 -7.87
N ILE A 152 3.18 -11.21 -8.49
CA ILE A 152 2.78 -10.71 -9.80
C ILE A 152 3.82 -11.24 -10.80
N PRO A 153 3.46 -12.21 -11.65
CA PRO A 153 4.40 -12.80 -12.59
C PRO A 153 4.89 -11.75 -13.58
N ARG A 154 6.16 -11.86 -13.96
CA ARG A 154 6.76 -11.02 -14.99
C ARG A 154 6.04 -11.21 -16.32
N GLN A 155 6.09 -10.16 -17.12
CA GLN A 155 5.51 -10.16 -18.47
C GLN A 155 6.60 -10.25 -19.53
N ALA A 156 6.18 -10.50 -20.77
CA ALA A 156 7.06 -10.42 -21.93
C ALA A 156 7.79 -9.06 -21.94
N GLY A 157 9.12 -9.09 -21.95
CA GLY A 157 9.98 -7.90 -21.89
C GLY A 157 10.39 -7.44 -20.48
N GLN A 158 9.81 -8.01 -19.41
CA GLN A 158 10.25 -7.78 -18.03
C GLN A 158 11.20 -8.89 -17.56
N ARG A 159 12.25 -8.50 -16.82
CA ARG A 159 13.30 -9.43 -16.40
C ARG A 159 12.93 -10.22 -15.14
N GLU A 160 12.21 -9.60 -14.22
CA GLU A 160 11.98 -10.10 -12.85
C GLU A 160 10.49 -10.06 -12.47
N ASP A 161 10.09 -11.02 -11.63
CA ASP A 161 8.78 -11.02 -10.99
C ASP A 161 8.68 -9.92 -9.92
N ARG A 162 7.44 -9.56 -9.56
CA ARG A 162 7.19 -8.52 -8.56
C ARG A 162 6.27 -9.05 -7.47
N TYR A 163 6.38 -8.47 -6.29
CA TYR A 163 5.59 -8.81 -5.12
C TYR A 163 4.86 -7.57 -4.62
N THR A 164 3.60 -7.74 -4.23
CA THR A 164 2.80 -6.70 -3.57
C THR A 164 2.07 -7.28 -2.35
N HIS A 165 1.53 -6.43 -1.49
CA HIS A 165 0.71 -6.87 -0.36
C HIS A 165 -0.69 -7.28 -0.82
N ALA A 166 -1.36 -8.14 -0.05
CA ALA A 166 -2.73 -8.59 -0.27
C ALA A 166 -3.75 -7.95 0.71
N LEU A 167 -3.28 -7.04 1.58
CA LEU A 167 -4.05 -6.44 2.67
C LEU A 167 -4.97 -5.27 2.26
N GLY A 168 -4.95 -4.89 0.98
CA GLY A 168 -5.71 -3.74 0.45
C GLY A 168 -7.05 -4.14 -0.16
N ASP A 169 -7.61 -3.25 -0.98
CA ASP A 169 -8.75 -3.61 -1.82
C ASP A 169 -8.29 -4.56 -2.96
N PRO A 170 -8.88 -5.75 -3.12
CA PRO A 170 -8.62 -6.61 -4.27
C PRO A 170 -8.80 -5.92 -5.62
N ALA A 171 -9.74 -4.96 -5.73
CA ALA A 171 -9.92 -4.20 -6.96
C ALA A 171 -8.67 -3.37 -7.32
N ASP A 172 -7.94 -2.86 -6.32
CA ASP A 172 -6.67 -2.15 -6.54
C ASP A 172 -5.58 -3.13 -7.01
N ILE A 173 -5.55 -4.34 -6.46
CA ILE A 173 -4.60 -5.39 -6.85
C ILE A 173 -4.89 -5.86 -8.29
N GLU A 174 -6.15 -6.07 -8.63
CA GLU A 174 -6.59 -6.39 -9.99
C GLU A 174 -6.25 -5.26 -10.96
N ALA A 175 -6.50 -4.01 -10.59
CA ALA A 175 -6.12 -2.85 -11.39
C ALA A 175 -4.60 -2.77 -11.60
N ILE A 176 -3.80 -3.07 -10.58
CA ILE A 176 -2.34 -3.16 -10.67
C ILE A 176 -1.92 -4.27 -11.65
N MET A 177 -2.56 -5.44 -11.59
CA MET A 177 -2.29 -6.56 -12.48
C MET A 177 -2.70 -6.22 -13.93
N ALA A 178 -3.87 -5.63 -14.13
CA ALA A 178 -4.40 -5.23 -15.44
C ALA A 178 -3.59 -4.09 -16.08
N ALA A 179 -3.25 -3.05 -15.32
CA ALA A 179 -2.40 -1.94 -15.78
C ALA A 179 -0.97 -2.38 -16.13
N ARG A 180 -0.56 -3.59 -15.71
CA ARG A 180 0.65 -4.23 -16.22
C ARG A 180 0.36 -5.02 -17.49
N GLN A 181 -0.74 -5.77 -17.58
CA GLN A 181 -1.10 -6.54 -18.80
C GLN A 181 -1.12 -5.71 -20.08
N ASN A 182 -1.46 -4.42 -19.98
CA ASN A 182 -1.34 -3.47 -21.08
C ASN A 182 -0.34 -2.34 -20.75
N PRO A 183 0.97 -2.53 -20.95
CA PRO A 183 1.97 -1.48 -20.70
C PRO A 183 1.97 -0.38 -21.77
N SER A 184 1.20 -0.53 -22.83
CA SER A 184 0.97 0.46 -23.89
C SER A 184 0.16 1.65 -23.38
N GLU A 185 0.79 2.49 -22.55
CA GLU A 185 0.39 3.89 -22.29
C GLU A 185 1.31 4.64 -21.31
N ARG A 186 2.40 4.05 -20.82
CA ARG A 186 3.37 4.79 -19.95
C ARG A 186 4.45 5.56 -20.73
N GLY A 187 4.11 5.96 -21.95
CA GLY A 187 4.90 6.82 -22.82
C GLY A 187 4.30 8.20 -23.09
N SER A 188 3.11 8.52 -22.55
CA SER A 188 2.56 9.88 -22.64
C SER A 188 2.02 10.33 -21.28
N SER A 189 2.70 11.28 -20.67
CA SER A 189 2.10 12.26 -19.74
C SER A 189 1.13 13.21 -20.47
N GLY A 190 0.33 12.67 -21.39
CA GLY A 190 -0.76 13.34 -22.06
C GLY A 190 -1.97 12.46 -21.82
N VAL A 191 -2.94 12.98 -21.09
CA VAL A 191 -4.31 12.47 -21.18
C VAL A 191 -4.60 12.38 -22.69
N SER A 192 -4.88 11.19 -23.21
CA SER A 192 -5.21 11.04 -24.62
C SER A 192 -6.41 11.93 -24.93
N VAL A 193 -6.28 12.78 -25.95
CA VAL A 193 -7.34 13.72 -26.37
C VAL A 193 -8.65 12.95 -26.61
N GLU A 194 -8.55 11.74 -27.14
CA GLU A 194 -9.65 10.79 -27.32
C GLU A 194 -10.39 10.46 -26.01
N ARG A 195 -9.66 10.34 -24.89
CA ARG A 195 -10.27 10.06 -23.58
C ARG A 195 -10.95 11.30 -23.00
N ILE A 196 -10.45 12.50 -23.28
CA ILE A 196 -11.12 13.75 -22.90
C ILE A 196 -12.41 13.90 -23.71
N GLU A 197 -12.36 13.70 -25.02
CA GLU A 197 -13.52 13.78 -25.91
C GLU A 197 -14.61 12.76 -25.54
N GLU A 198 -14.22 11.52 -25.20
CA GLU A 198 -15.15 10.49 -24.76
C GLU A 198 -15.83 10.86 -23.41
N LEU A 199 -15.07 11.44 -22.48
CA LEU A 199 -15.59 11.88 -21.19
C LEU A 199 -16.51 13.11 -21.33
N GLU A 200 -16.16 14.07 -22.17
CA GLU A 200 -16.99 15.24 -22.49
C GLU A 200 -18.31 14.83 -23.14
N ALA A 201 -18.27 13.92 -24.11
CA ALA A 201 -19.47 13.37 -24.74
C ALA A 201 -20.38 12.66 -23.72
N ARG A 202 -19.77 11.94 -22.77
CA ARG A 202 -20.51 11.22 -21.72
C ARG A 202 -21.12 12.16 -20.69
N ILE A 203 -20.45 13.26 -20.36
CA ILE A 203 -20.98 14.32 -19.48
C ILE A 203 -22.16 15.01 -20.17
N ALA A 204 -22.01 15.42 -21.44
CA ALA A 204 -23.08 16.06 -22.20
C ALA A 204 -24.34 15.17 -22.29
N ALA A 205 -24.16 13.87 -22.54
CA ALA A 205 -25.27 12.92 -22.59
C ALA A 205 -25.95 12.70 -21.23
N LEU A 206 -25.20 12.77 -20.13
CA LEU A 206 -25.74 12.67 -18.77
C LEU A 206 -26.49 13.94 -18.37
N GLU A 207 -25.95 15.12 -18.68
CA GLU A 207 -26.61 16.41 -18.46
C GLU A 207 -27.93 16.51 -19.23
N GLU A 208 -27.97 16.09 -20.50
CA GLU A 208 -29.19 16.07 -21.30
C GLU A 208 -30.23 15.06 -20.78
N ARG A 209 -29.79 13.98 -20.14
CA ARG A 209 -30.68 13.00 -19.50
C ARG A 209 -31.23 13.54 -18.18
N LEU A 210 -30.43 14.28 -17.42
CA LEU A 210 -30.85 14.92 -16.18
C LEU A 210 -31.86 16.03 -16.46
N ALA A 211 -31.61 16.87 -17.46
CA ALA A 211 -32.49 17.96 -17.88
C ALA A 211 -33.85 17.49 -18.46
N ARG A 212 -33.99 16.20 -18.80
CA ARG A 212 -35.26 15.59 -19.21
C ARG A 212 -36.03 14.95 -18.05
N LEU A 213 -35.37 14.75 -16.91
CA LEU A 213 -35.96 14.15 -15.71
C LEU A 213 -36.35 15.19 -14.65
N GLU A 214 -35.86 16.43 -14.79
CA GLU A 214 -36.37 17.64 -14.13
C GLU A 214 -37.46 18.31 -14.97
#